data_AF-A0A350P656-F1
#
_entry.id   AF-A0A350P656-F1
#
_cell.length_a   1.000
_cell.length_b   1.000
_cell.length_c   1.000
_cell.angle_alpha   90.00
_cell.angle_beta   90.00
_cell.angle_gamma   90.00
#
_symmetry.space_group_name_H-M   'P 1'
#
loop_
_entity.id
_entity.type
_entity.pdbx_description
1 polymer ?
#
loop_
_entity_poly.entity_id
_entity_poly.type
_entity_poly.pdbx_seq_one_letter_code
_entity_poly.pdbx_strand_id
1 'polypeptide(L)'
;MADVKQVKRLKSGRLSYRGQTFPGFNQQVRTKGEKKKFKVLAKKGDQVKVVRYGDPNMSIKKDQPDRRKSFRARHNCDAVEKKKDVFAASYWSCKNW
;
A
#
# COMPACT_ATOMS: atom_id res chain seq x y z
N MET A 1 -13.69 8.32 -0.68
CA MET A 1 -12.60 8.13 -1.65
C MET A 1 -12.63 9.30 -2.62
N ALA A 2 -11.55 9.59 -3.34
CA ALA A 2 -11.54 10.68 -4.31
C ALA A 2 -11.63 10.14 -5.74
N ASP A 3 -11.96 11.02 -6.69
CA ASP A 3 -11.98 10.69 -8.10
C ASP A 3 -10.58 10.73 -8.72
N VAL A 4 -10.28 9.81 -9.64
CA VAL A 4 -9.01 9.70 -10.36
C VAL A 4 -8.65 10.98 -11.11
N LYS A 5 -9.65 11.77 -11.56
CA LYS A 5 -9.45 13.06 -12.24
C LYS A 5 -8.70 14.08 -11.38
N GLN A 6 -8.70 13.90 -10.06
CA GLN A 6 -7.94 14.76 -9.13
C GLN A 6 -6.43 14.45 -9.13
N VAL A 7 -6.01 13.36 -9.76
CA VAL A 7 -4.61 12.95 -9.85
C VAL A 7 -3.99 13.53 -11.11
N LYS A 8 -2.90 14.30 -10.96
CA LYS A 8 -2.18 14.88 -12.08
C LYS A 8 -1.02 13.98 -12.49
N ARG A 9 -0.87 13.72 -13.79
CA ARG A 9 0.34 13.07 -14.31
C ARG A 9 1.38 14.13 -14.63
N LEU A 10 2.58 13.98 -14.08
CA LEU A 10 3.71 14.88 -14.29
C LEU A 10 4.44 14.50 -15.57
N LYS A 11 5.21 15.46 -16.14
CA LYS A 11 6.07 15.22 -17.32
C LYS A 11 7.07 14.08 -17.09
N SER A 12 7.48 13.85 -15.83
CA SER A 12 8.34 12.73 -15.43
C SER A 12 7.65 11.36 -15.41
N GLY A 13 6.37 11.27 -15.81
CA GLY A 13 5.57 10.04 -15.77
C GLY A 13 4.96 9.73 -14.40
N ARG A 14 5.45 10.36 -13.34
CA ARG A 14 4.96 10.23 -11.95
C ARG A 14 3.56 10.82 -11.78
N LEU A 15 2.87 10.39 -10.73
CA LEU A 15 1.56 10.92 -10.33
C LEU A 15 1.73 11.92 -9.18
N SER A 16 0.97 13.02 -9.22
CA SER A 16 0.86 14.00 -8.15
C SER A 16 -0.58 14.04 -7.63
N TYR A 17 -0.72 13.92 -6.32
CA TYR A 17 -2.02 13.95 -5.65
C TYR A 17 -1.88 14.51 -4.24
N ARG A 18 -2.64 15.56 -3.90
CA ARG A 18 -2.64 16.24 -2.59
C ARG A 18 -1.23 16.56 -2.07
N GLY A 19 -0.41 17.18 -2.93
CA GLY A 19 0.96 17.59 -2.59
C GLY A 19 1.96 16.43 -2.46
N GLN A 20 1.57 15.18 -2.73
CA GLN A 20 2.45 14.02 -2.70
C GLN A 20 2.68 13.46 -4.10
N THR A 21 3.89 12.96 -4.36
CA THR A 21 4.21 12.27 -5.61
C THR A 21 4.30 10.76 -5.43
N PHE A 22 3.84 10.04 -6.45
CA PHE A 22 3.82 8.58 -6.51
C PHE A 22 4.39 8.10 -7.85
N PRO A 23 5.05 6.94 -7.91
CA PRO A 23 5.56 6.38 -9.17
C PRO A 23 4.41 5.95 -10.11
N GLY A 24 3.27 5.54 -9.53
CA GLY A 24 2.12 5.08 -10.28
C GLY A 24 0.98 4.66 -9.33
N PHE A 25 -0.13 4.23 -9.91
CA PHE A 25 -1.25 3.68 -9.15
C PHE A 25 -0.93 2.28 -8.64
N ASN A 26 -1.44 1.93 -7.46
CA ASN A 26 -1.26 0.60 -6.85
C ASN A 26 0.22 0.18 -6.72
N GLN A 27 1.12 1.16 -6.67
CA GLN A 27 2.54 0.97 -6.46
C GLN A 27 2.93 1.51 -5.09
N GLN A 28 3.53 0.64 -4.27
CA GLN A 28 3.99 1.00 -2.94
C GLN A 28 5.34 1.70 -2.98
N VAL A 29 5.47 2.70 -2.12
CA VAL A 29 6.74 3.39 -1.87
C VAL A 29 7.02 3.45 -0.39
N ARG A 30 8.29 3.31 -0.03
CA ARG A 30 8.74 3.47 1.35
C ARG A 30 8.74 4.95 1.72
N THR A 31 8.33 5.24 2.95
CA THR A 31 8.30 6.58 3.51
C THR A 31 9.28 6.66 4.67
N LYS A 32 10.44 7.29 4.45
CA LYS A 32 11.48 7.47 5.48
C LYS A 32 11.04 8.58 6.44
N GLY A 33 11.17 8.35 7.74
CA GLY A 33 10.85 9.35 8.78
C GLY A 33 9.37 9.63 9.01
N GLU A 34 8.45 8.91 8.34
CA GLU A 34 7.01 9.11 8.50
C GLU A 34 6.40 8.08 9.48
N LYS A 35 5.21 8.40 10.04
CA LYS A 35 4.46 7.53 10.98
C LYS A 35 4.13 6.12 10.46
N LYS A 36 4.14 5.91 9.14
CA LYS A 36 3.89 4.61 8.51
C LYS A 36 5.03 4.30 7.56
N LYS A 37 5.36 3.02 7.41
CA LYS A 37 6.53 2.57 6.65
C LYS A 37 6.38 2.70 5.15
N PHE A 38 5.14 2.54 4.65
CA PHE A 38 4.83 2.60 3.24
C PHE A 38 3.59 3.46 2.98
N LYS A 39 3.53 4.00 1.76
CA LYS A 39 2.32 4.58 1.19
C LYS A 39 2.09 4.08 -0.23
N VAL A 40 0.82 4.05 -0.63
CA VAL A 40 0.35 3.70 -1.97
C VAL A 40 -0.73 4.69 -2.38
N LEU A 41 -0.70 5.16 -3.62
CA LEU A 41 -1.86 5.76 -4.25
C LEU A 41 -2.71 4.63 -4.86
N ALA A 42 -3.65 4.12 -4.08
CA ALA A 42 -4.50 3.01 -4.48
C ALA A 42 -5.58 3.49 -5.46
N LYS A 43 -5.87 2.68 -6.47
CA LYS A 43 -6.92 2.93 -7.49
C LYS A 43 -7.76 1.69 -7.73
N LYS A 44 -9.08 1.85 -7.74
CA LYS A 44 -10.07 0.85 -8.16
C LYS A 44 -11.17 1.56 -8.94
N GLY A 45 -11.38 1.19 -10.21
CA GLY A 45 -12.24 1.97 -11.11
C GLY A 45 -11.77 3.42 -11.16
N ASP A 46 -12.69 4.36 -11.00
CA ASP A 46 -12.42 5.80 -11.00
C ASP A 46 -12.10 6.35 -9.60
N GLN A 47 -12.07 5.49 -8.58
CA GLN A 47 -11.79 5.90 -7.21
C GLN A 47 -10.31 5.74 -6.88
N VAL A 48 -9.78 6.72 -6.14
CA VAL A 48 -8.42 6.75 -5.61
C VAL A 48 -8.39 7.06 -4.11
N LYS A 49 -7.38 6.51 -3.44
CA LYS A 49 -7.12 6.74 -2.02
C LYS A 49 -5.63 6.60 -1.71
N VAL A 50 -5.08 7.50 -0.91
CA VAL A 50 -3.74 7.28 -0.34
C VAL A 50 -3.88 6.33 0.83
N VAL A 51 -3.30 5.14 0.71
CA VAL A 51 -3.23 4.14 1.78
C VAL A 51 -1.85 4.21 2.40
N ARG A 52 -1.79 4.31 3.73
CA ARG A 52 -0.55 4.31 4.51
C ARG A 52 -0.56 3.08 5.41
N TYR A 53 0.52 2.31 5.43
CA TYR A 53 0.56 1.02 6.13
C TYR A 53 1.97 0.64 6.56
N GLY A 54 2.05 -0.40 7.39
CA GLY A 54 3.29 -0.89 7.96
C GLY A 54 3.82 -0.02 9.09
N ASP A 55 4.55 -0.67 9.98
CA ASP A 55 5.23 -0.03 11.10
C ASP A 55 6.66 0.36 10.68
N PRO A 56 7.09 1.62 10.83
CA PRO A 56 8.43 2.08 10.49
C PRO A 56 9.56 1.29 11.18
N ASN A 57 9.32 0.86 12.41
CA ASN A 57 10.28 0.20 13.29
C ASN A 57 10.28 -1.34 13.12
N MET A 58 9.28 -1.91 12.47
CA MET A 58 9.20 -3.36 12.25
C MET A 58 9.81 -3.77 10.91
N SER A 59 10.79 -4.68 10.94
CA SER A 59 11.34 -5.33 9.75
C SER A 59 10.41 -6.43 9.24
N ILE A 60 10.19 -6.46 7.93
CA ILE A 60 9.41 -7.50 7.26
C ILE A 60 10.35 -8.67 7.00
N LYS A 61 10.11 -9.80 7.68
CA LYS A 61 10.95 -11.02 7.60
C LYS A 61 10.30 -12.07 6.69
N LYS A 62 9.89 -11.65 5.49
CA LYS A 62 9.16 -12.52 4.55
C LYS A 62 10.02 -13.68 4.00
N ASP A 63 11.33 -13.50 4.08
CA ASP A 63 12.38 -14.47 3.78
C ASP A 63 12.43 -15.62 4.79
N GLN A 64 11.82 -15.45 5.98
CA GLN A 64 11.72 -16.48 7.01
C GLN A 64 10.33 -17.15 6.96
N PRO A 65 10.20 -18.39 6.44
CA PRO A 65 8.90 -19.02 6.19
C PRO A 65 8.01 -19.11 7.43
N ASP A 66 8.57 -19.43 8.59
CA ASP A 66 7.80 -19.56 9.84
C ASP A 66 7.25 -18.21 10.34
N ARG A 67 8.05 -17.15 10.20
CA ARG A 67 7.63 -15.78 10.55
C ARG A 67 6.54 -15.31 9.60
N ARG A 68 6.69 -15.60 8.29
CA ARG A 68 5.68 -15.32 7.28
C ARG A 68 4.38 -16.07 7.56
N LYS A 69 4.44 -17.38 7.79
CA LYS A 69 3.27 -18.21 8.13
C LYS A 69 2.54 -17.68 9.36
N SER A 70 3.30 -17.37 10.42
CA SER A 70 2.74 -16.84 11.67
C SER A 70 2.10 -15.47 11.49
N PHE A 71 2.69 -14.57 10.70
CA PHE A 71 2.06 -13.29 10.38
C PHE A 71 0.77 -13.49 9.59
N ARG A 72 0.82 -14.29 8.53
CA ARG A 72 -0.33 -14.54 7.65
C ARG A 72 -1.51 -15.16 8.39
N ALA A 73 -1.25 -16.10 9.30
CA ALA A 73 -2.28 -16.70 10.15
C ALA A 73 -2.95 -15.67 11.07
N ARG A 74 -2.17 -14.89 11.83
CA ARG A 74 -2.70 -13.87 12.77
C ARG A 74 -3.49 -12.76 12.09
N HIS A 75 -3.15 -12.44 10.84
CA HIS A 75 -3.83 -11.39 10.08
C HIS A 75 -4.84 -11.92 9.06
N ASN A 76 -5.09 -13.23 9.04
CA ASN A 76 -5.99 -13.89 8.10
C ASN A 76 -5.75 -13.46 6.64
N CYS A 77 -4.47 -13.49 6.23
CA CYS A 77 -4.06 -12.88 4.97
C CYS A 77 -4.71 -13.55 3.75
N ASP A 78 -5.01 -14.84 3.81
CA ASP A 78 -5.64 -15.55 2.69
C ASP A 78 -7.07 -15.03 2.42
N ALA A 79 -7.85 -14.73 3.47
CA ALA A 79 -9.17 -14.13 3.31
C ALA A 79 -9.07 -12.66 2.88
N VAL A 80 -8.10 -11.91 3.41
CA VAL A 80 -7.86 -10.50 3.05
C VAL A 80 -7.47 -10.38 1.57
N GLU A 81 -6.56 -11.22 1.08
CA GLU A 81 -6.09 -11.18 -0.29
C GLU A 81 -7.17 -11.61 -1.29
N LYS A 82 -8.03 -12.57 -0.94
CA LYS A 82 -9.19 -12.96 -1.77
C LYS A 82 -10.14 -11.80 -2.05
N LYS A 83 -10.32 -10.88 -1.10
CA LYS A 83 -11.18 -9.69 -1.27
C LYS A 83 -10.60 -8.68 -2.26
N LYS A 84 -9.28 -8.71 -2.52
CA LYS A 84 -8.56 -7.80 -3.43
C LYS A 84 -8.88 -6.31 -3.22
N ASP A 85 -9.17 -5.92 -1.97
CA ASP A 85 -9.50 -4.54 -1.65
C ASP A 85 -8.23 -3.68 -1.51
N VAL A 86 -7.85 -3.05 -2.62
CA VAL A 86 -6.68 -2.16 -2.69
C VAL A 86 -6.80 -0.91 -1.81
N PHE A 87 -7.99 -0.57 -1.29
CA PHE A 87 -8.17 0.56 -0.39
C PHE A 87 -7.94 0.21 1.09
N ALA A 88 -7.78 -1.08 1.40
CA ALA A 88 -7.52 -1.58 2.73
C ALA A 88 -6.00 -1.68 3.02
N ALA A 89 -5.57 -1.19 4.18
CA ALA A 89 -4.17 -1.30 4.61
C ALA A 89 -3.74 -2.75 4.89
N SER A 90 -4.68 -3.62 5.27
CA SER A 90 -4.46 -5.05 5.49
C SER A 90 -4.05 -5.76 4.19
N TYR A 91 -4.69 -5.43 3.07
CA TYR A 91 -4.35 -5.98 1.75
C TYR A 91 -2.87 -5.73 1.42
N TRP A 92 -2.40 -4.49 1.59
CA TRP A 92 -1.00 -4.15 1.34
C TRP A 92 -0.03 -4.76 2.37
N SER A 93 -0.45 -4.86 3.63
CA SER A 93 0.36 -5.50 4.67
C SER A 93 0.56 -7.00 4.38
N CYS A 94 -0.51 -7.71 4.02
CA CYS A 94 -0.45 -9.12 3.64
C CYS A 94 0.33 -9.36 2.35
N LYS A 95 0.18 -8.49 1.34
CA LYS A 95 0.98 -8.57 0.11
C LYS A 95 2.48 -8.37 0.36
N ASN A 96 2.85 -7.63 1.41
CA ASN A 96 4.23 -7.41 1.79
C ASN A 96 4.83 -8.56 2.63
N TRP A 97 3.99 -9.36 3.30
CA TRP A 97 4.37 -10.46 4.18
C TRP A 97 4.08 -11.82 3.53
#